data_AF-A0A946X7R1-F1
#
_entry.id   AF-A0A946X7R1-F1
#
_cell.length_a   1.000
_cell.length_b   1.000
_cell.length_c   1.000
_cell.angle_alpha   90.00
_cell.angle_beta   90.00
_cell.angle_gamma   90.00
#
_symmetry.space_group_name_H-M   'P 1'
#
loop_
_entity.id
_entity.type
_entity.pdbx_description
1 polymer ?
#
loop_
_entity_poly.entity_id
_entity_poly.type
_entity_poly.pdbx_seq_one_letter_code
_entity_poly.pdbx_strand_id
1 'polypeptide(L)'
;MRWFKKQKPVQVAPEGTLIGTDDGFRAIVDDQGTVFPLGADHGVQWWVRYGDDWHQPNGETRRRQTRPGTAPILETTMHIPDGRVIATTWAAAATGPGVITEIRNESAAPIAIAVSPEPAPWSTSPQGKSGVVTVVHGSGMRFVVPGPGAEKAKPEDFPEAERVKAGWDKRFEEIADTQLPGTDLGGFKTQQLVDLFLAEPTPDGACSLSAWGLPTEATRQIAEAAPSPEWLNAAVEHWARHRNLADFTEPRRIDLDQLLRSAGRRTAPTDPQSLANLLAALGEHQAATDLQKQKPAQDVWPRRYGALVEETSKGLALFPDEFSADWYGKDLAVTGLATQWGQFGFALRWHGARPALLWELNPHPETSAVITTPGLDASFESNKNEGETLLAEPPKVRAVGTVPTARTLSEGKG
;
A
#
# COMPACT_ATOMS: atom_id res chain seq x y z
N MET A 1 35.17 -14.76 -35.33
CA MET A 1 34.61 -15.53 -34.19
C MET A 1 34.35 -14.55 -33.06
N ARG A 2 33.06 -14.22 -32.85
CA ARG A 2 32.55 -13.55 -31.64
C ARG A 2 32.59 -14.54 -30.46
N TRP A 3 32.13 -14.10 -29.28
CA TRP A 3 31.83 -14.82 -28.03
C TRP A 3 32.83 -14.52 -26.90
N PHE A 4 32.48 -13.98 -25.71
CA PHE A 4 31.30 -13.29 -25.18
C PHE A 4 31.84 -12.39 -24.04
N LYS A 5 31.52 -11.08 -24.04
CA LYS A 5 31.62 -10.30 -22.81
C LYS A 5 30.69 -10.98 -21.81
N LYS A 6 31.18 -11.30 -20.60
CA LYS A 6 30.32 -11.66 -19.46
C LYS A 6 29.30 -10.54 -19.32
N GLN A 7 28.10 -10.74 -19.84
CA GLN A 7 26.95 -9.95 -19.44
C GLN A 7 26.82 -10.24 -17.94
N LYS A 8 26.99 -9.22 -17.09
CA LYS A 8 26.42 -9.31 -15.75
C LYS A 8 24.98 -9.73 -15.97
N PRO A 9 24.50 -10.84 -15.38
CA PRO A 9 23.09 -11.16 -15.46
C PRO A 9 22.35 -9.90 -15.03
N VAL A 10 21.40 -9.46 -15.86
CA VAL A 10 20.45 -8.44 -15.44
C VAL A 10 19.85 -9.00 -14.17
N GLN A 11 20.20 -8.45 -13.01
CA GLN A 11 19.57 -8.78 -11.75
C GLN A 11 18.11 -8.35 -11.94
N VAL A 12 17.26 -9.32 -12.27
CA VAL A 12 15.82 -9.16 -12.15
C VAL A 12 15.61 -8.86 -10.67
N ALA A 13 14.89 -7.79 -10.35
CA ALA A 13 14.56 -7.48 -8.97
C ALA A 13 13.92 -8.74 -8.35
N PRO A 14 14.37 -9.20 -7.18
CA PRO A 14 13.81 -10.40 -6.58
C PRO A 14 12.30 -10.18 -6.36
N GLU A 15 11.48 -11.16 -6.76
CA GLU A 15 10.05 -11.12 -6.45
C GLU A 15 9.86 -11.47 -4.97
N GLY A 16 9.03 -10.70 -4.26
CA GLY A 16 8.81 -10.93 -2.83
C GLY A 16 7.96 -9.87 -2.15
N THR A 17 7.86 -9.99 -0.83
CA THR A 17 7.20 -9.02 0.05
C THR A 17 8.14 -7.87 0.36
N LEU A 18 7.68 -6.64 0.12
CA LEU A 18 8.39 -5.44 0.54
C LEU A 18 8.26 -5.23 2.05
N ILE A 19 9.38 -5.00 2.71
CA ILE A 19 9.45 -4.55 4.11
C ILE A 19 10.31 -3.29 4.18
N GLY A 20 10.12 -2.49 5.22
CA GLY A 20 10.93 -1.28 5.37
C GLY A 20 10.60 -0.48 6.61
N THR A 21 11.35 0.60 6.78
CA THR A 21 11.18 1.62 7.81
C THR A 21 10.57 2.88 7.21
N ASP A 22 10.10 3.76 8.07
CA ASP A 22 9.44 5.02 7.71
C ASP A 22 10.41 6.12 7.23
N ASP A 23 11.71 5.93 7.41
CA ASP A 23 12.77 6.79 6.90
C ASP A 23 13.28 6.37 5.50
N GLY A 24 12.60 5.42 4.84
CA GLY A 24 12.81 5.07 3.45
C GLY A 24 13.75 3.88 3.19
N PHE A 25 14.31 3.26 4.23
CA PHE A 25 15.02 1.98 4.05
C PHE A 25 14.05 0.85 3.72
N ARG A 26 14.43 0.04 2.73
CA ARG A 26 13.56 -0.97 2.11
C ARG A 26 14.35 -2.24 1.82
N ALA A 27 13.65 -3.36 1.94
CA ALA A 27 14.16 -4.67 1.57
C ALA A 27 13.03 -5.54 1.02
N ILE A 28 13.39 -6.51 0.19
CA ILE A 28 12.47 -7.53 -0.30
C ILE A 28 12.74 -8.81 0.48
N VAL A 29 11.70 -9.44 0.97
CA VAL A 29 11.75 -10.80 1.49
C VAL A 29 11.09 -11.70 0.46
N ASP A 30 11.86 -12.56 -0.18
CA ASP A 30 11.32 -13.48 -1.18
C ASP A 30 10.40 -14.54 -0.53
N ASP A 31 9.85 -15.41 -1.36
CA ASP A 31 8.98 -16.48 -0.91
C ASP A 31 9.73 -17.56 -0.07
N GLN A 32 11.06 -17.48 0.02
CA GLN A 32 11.91 -18.35 0.83
C GLN A 32 12.31 -17.74 2.17
N GLY A 33 11.94 -16.49 2.43
CA GLY A 33 12.43 -15.76 3.60
C GLY A 33 13.88 -15.27 3.43
N THR A 34 14.41 -15.30 2.20
CA THR A 34 15.67 -14.63 1.86
C THR A 34 15.45 -13.13 1.86
N VAL A 35 16.33 -12.42 2.54
CA VAL A 35 16.28 -10.98 2.70
C VAL A 35 17.20 -10.32 1.67
N PHE A 36 16.64 -9.41 0.89
CA PHE A 36 17.32 -8.60 -0.11
C PHE A 36 17.16 -7.11 0.23
N PRO A 37 18.11 -6.49 0.96
CA PRO A 37 18.11 -5.05 1.12
C PRO A 37 18.18 -4.37 -0.26
N LEU A 38 17.35 -3.36 -0.51
CA LEU A 38 17.38 -2.68 -1.80
C LEU A 38 18.73 -1.98 -2.00
N GLY A 39 19.36 -2.22 -3.15
CA GLY A 39 20.70 -1.74 -3.48
C GLY A 39 21.85 -2.65 -3.02
N ALA A 40 21.58 -3.75 -2.31
CA ALA A 40 22.57 -4.79 -2.04
C ALA A 40 22.83 -5.66 -3.28
N ASP A 41 24.02 -6.25 -3.37
CA ASP A 41 24.46 -7.09 -4.48
C ASP A 41 24.14 -8.59 -4.28
N HIS A 42 23.73 -8.98 -3.08
CA HIS A 42 23.35 -10.35 -2.71
C HIS A 42 22.22 -10.36 -1.67
N GLY A 43 21.41 -11.43 -1.68
CA GLY A 43 20.48 -11.73 -0.60
C GLY A 43 21.16 -12.43 0.57
N VAL A 44 20.50 -12.46 1.73
CA VAL A 44 20.89 -13.23 2.91
C VAL A 44 19.76 -14.17 3.26
N GLN A 45 20.07 -15.46 3.37
CA GLN A 45 19.09 -16.51 3.67
C GLN A 45 19.48 -17.27 4.93
N TRP A 46 18.52 -18.03 5.43
CA TRP A 46 18.67 -18.92 6.56
C TRP A 46 18.34 -20.36 6.18
N TRP A 47 18.99 -21.29 6.86
CA TRP A 47 18.81 -22.73 6.69
C TRP A 47 18.50 -23.38 8.01
N VAL A 48 17.77 -24.48 7.94
CA VAL A 48 17.53 -25.36 9.08
C VAL A 48 18.09 -26.73 8.77
N ARG A 49 18.88 -27.29 9.69
CA ARG A 49 19.25 -28.69 9.69
C ARG A 49 18.48 -29.41 10.78
N TYR A 50 17.76 -30.44 10.37
CA TYR A 50 17.17 -31.47 11.22
C TYR A 50 17.61 -32.83 10.68
N GLY A 51 17.92 -33.78 11.57
CA GLY A 51 18.65 -34.97 11.15
C GLY A 51 20.02 -34.63 10.57
N ASP A 52 20.34 -35.18 9.40
CA ASP A 52 21.65 -35.04 8.76
C ASP A 52 21.68 -33.98 7.64
N ASP A 53 20.53 -33.55 7.15
CA ASP A 53 20.41 -32.73 5.93
C ASP A 53 20.08 -31.26 6.21
N TRP A 54 20.57 -30.37 5.33
CA TRP A 54 20.21 -28.96 5.35
C TRP A 54 18.98 -28.70 4.48
N HIS A 55 18.06 -27.91 5.01
CA HIS A 55 16.81 -27.58 4.38
C HIS A 55 16.65 -26.07 4.27
N GLN A 56 16.17 -25.61 3.12
CA GLN A 56 15.67 -24.26 2.91
C GLN A 56 14.15 -24.26 3.03
N PRO A 57 13.53 -23.11 3.30
CA PRO A 57 12.08 -22.96 3.26
C PRO A 57 11.44 -23.37 1.92
N ASN A 58 12.20 -23.38 0.81
CA ASN A 58 11.73 -23.78 -0.53
C ASN A 58 11.59 -25.29 -0.74
N GLY A 59 12.33 -26.07 0.04
CA GLY A 59 12.42 -27.52 -0.16
C GLY A 59 11.18 -28.28 0.34
N GLU A 60 10.29 -27.62 1.07
CA GLU A 60 9.20 -28.27 1.80
C GLU A 60 7.82 -27.85 1.27
N THR A 61 7.04 -28.84 0.85
CA THR A 61 5.69 -28.71 0.26
C THR A 61 4.62 -28.01 1.11
N ARG A 62 4.93 -27.56 2.33
CA ARG A 62 3.98 -26.92 3.26
C ARG A 62 4.54 -25.65 3.91
N ARG A 63 5.14 -24.75 3.12
CA ARG A 63 5.47 -23.39 3.57
C ARG A 63 4.20 -22.55 3.69
N ARG A 64 4.16 -21.69 4.71
CA ARG A 64 3.17 -20.61 4.80
C ARG A 64 3.86 -19.29 5.15
N GLN A 65 3.66 -18.27 4.31
CA GLN A 65 4.01 -16.89 4.64
C GLN A 65 2.75 -16.10 4.98
N THR A 66 2.79 -15.35 6.07
CA THR A 66 1.69 -14.49 6.53
C THR A 66 2.22 -13.14 6.99
N ARG A 67 1.41 -12.09 6.84
CA ARG A 67 1.70 -10.78 7.42
C ARG A 67 0.77 -10.56 8.62
N PRO A 68 1.26 -10.71 9.86
CA PRO A 68 0.43 -10.51 11.03
C PRO A 68 0.11 -9.02 11.24
N GLY A 69 -1.17 -8.68 11.20
CA GLY A 69 -1.65 -7.32 11.48
C GLY A 69 -1.30 -6.30 10.40
N THR A 70 -1.07 -5.05 10.81
CA THR A 70 -0.86 -3.89 9.93
C THR A 70 0.60 -3.69 9.55
N ALA A 71 1.54 -4.00 10.45
CA ALA A 71 2.95 -3.74 10.22
C ALA A 71 3.51 -4.57 9.05
N PRO A 72 4.55 -4.08 8.33
CA PRO A 72 5.28 -4.82 7.31
C PRO A 72 6.22 -5.85 7.97
N ILE A 73 5.62 -6.77 8.71
CA ILE A 73 6.25 -7.91 9.37
C ILE A 73 5.80 -9.14 8.59
N LEU A 74 6.76 -10.02 8.30
CA LEU A 74 6.50 -11.27 7.59
C LEU A 74 6.83 -12.45 8.48
N GLU A 75 5.89 -13.37 8.63
CA GLU A 75 6.11 -14.65 9.28
C GLU A 75 6.24 -15.74 8.22
N THR A 76 7.38 -16.41 8.19
CA THR A 76 7.64 -17.59 7.36
C THR A 76 7.62 -18.84 8.25
N THR A 77 6.62 -19.70 8.07
CA THR A 77 6.51 -20.98 8.77
C THR A 77 7.03 -22.12 7.88
N MET A 78 8.02 -22.84 8.40
CA MET A 78 8.61 -24.06 7.82
C MET A 78 8.18 -25.28 8.66
N HIS A 79 7.62 -26.31 8.02
CA HIS A 79 7.09 -27.48 8.72
C HIS A 79 8.08 -28.64 8.64
N ILE A 80 8.63 -29.03 9.78
CA ILE A 80 9.59 -30.13 9.89
C ILE A 80 8.92 -31.34 10.56
N PRO A 81 9.47 -32.57 10.44
CA PRO A 81 8.79 -33.79 10.91
C PRO A 81 8.24 -33.70 12.35
N ASP A 82 8.99 -33.08 13.25
CA ASP A 82 8.67 -33.00 14.69
C ASP A 82 8.11 -31.63 15.13
N GLY A 83 7.61 -30.81 14.19
CA GLY A 83 6.94 -29.54 14.50
C GLY A 83 7.13 -28.47 13.44
N ARG A 84 7.48 -27.26 13.85
CA ARG A 84 7.68 -26.14 12.92
C ARG A 84 8.79 -25.20 13.38
N VAL A 85 9.34 -24.49 12.40
CA VAL A 85 10.27 -23.39 12.59
C VAL A 85 9.57 -22.13 12.08
N ILE A 86 9.51 -21.10 12.91
CA ILE A 86 8.86 -19.83 12.55
C ILE A 86 9.94 -18.77 12.48
N ALA A 87 10.07 -18.13 11.32
CA ALA A 87 10.90 -16.95 11.13
C ALA A 87 10.02 -15.70 11.04
N THR A 88 10.19 -14.78 11.97
CA THR A 88 9.54 -13.46 11.95
C THR A 88 10.56 -12.44 11.46
N THR A 89 10.25 -11.77 10.35
CA THR A 89 11.16 -10.85 9.65
C THR A 89 10.54 -9.45 9.58
N TRP A 90 11.31 -8.43 9.94
CA TRP A 90 10.87 -7.02 9.91
C TRP A 90 12.06 -6.08 9.69
N ALA A 91 11.78 -4.83 9.31
CA ALA A 91 12.79 -3.78 9.23
C ALA A 91 12.66 -2.82 10.41
N ALA A 92 13.80 -2.36 10.93
CA ALA A 92 13.86 -1.32 11.97
C ALA A 92 15.19 -0.57 11.93
N ALA A 93 15.26 0.55 12.65
CA ALA A 93 16.46 1.35 12.79
C ALA A 93 17.08 1.24 14.20
N ALA A 94 18.41 1.27 14.24
CA ALA A 94 19.25 1.45 15.42
C ALA A 94 20.24 2.61 15.15
N THR A 95 21.56 2.36 15.13
CA THR A 95 22.53 3.34 14.61
C THR A 95 22.43 3.55 13.09
N GLY A 96 21.79 2.61 12.40
CA GLY A 96 21.33 2.68 11.02
C GLY A 96 20.18 1.67 10.82
N PRO A 97 19.56 1.64 9.64
CA PRO A 97 18.49 0.69 9.36
C PRO A 97 19.03 -0.74 9.15
N GLY A 98 18.20 -1.74 9.40
CA GLY A 98 18.49 -3.14 9.13
C GLY A 98 17.23 -3.97 9.03
N VAL A 99 17.37 -5.16 8.44
CA VAL A 99 16.33 -6.19 8.46
C VAL A 99 16.68 -7.21 9.53
N ILE A 100 15.76 -7.43 10.45
CA ILE A 100 15.88 -8.37 11.55
C ILE A 100 15.09 -9.61 11.17
N THR A 101 15.66 -10.77 11.42
CA THR A 101 14.93 -12.04 11.37
C THR A 101 15.15 -12.81 12.66
N GLU A 102 14.04 -13.15 13.32
CA GLU A 102 14.02 -13.99 14.50
C GLU A 102 13.45 -15.36 14.15
N ILE A 103 14.25 -16.40 14.34
CA ILE A 103 13.88 -17.78 14.02
C ILE A 103 13.67 -18.54 15.33
N ARG A 104 12.47 -19.09 15.52
CA ARG A 104 12.07 -19.83 16.71
C ARG A 104 11.84 -21.30 16.40
N ASN A 105 12.41 -22.18 17.24
CA ASN A 105 12.20 -23.62 17.15
C ASN A 105 10.94 -24.03 17.94
N GLU A 106 9.86 -24.34 17.25
CA GLU A 106 8.66 -24.94 17.83
C GLU A 106 8.58 -26.46 17.65
N SER A 107 9.65 -27.10 17.19
CA SER A 107 9.73 -28.57 17.12
C SER A 107 10.25 -29.18 18.41
N ALA A 108 9.90 -30.45 18.67
CA ALA A 108 10.33 -31.14 19.88
C ALA A 108 11.85 -31.40 19.91
N ALA A 109 12.50 -31.49 18.74
CA ALA A 109 13.92 -31.77 18.61
C ALA A 109 14.77 -30.49 18.50
N PRO A 110 16.03 -30.49 18.98
CA PRO A 110 16.97 -29.42 18.64
C PRO A 110 17.24 -29.37 17.14
N ILE A 111 17.29 -28.16 16.60
CA ILE A 111 17.65 -27.89 15.19
C ILE A 111 18.96 -27.13 15.14
N ALA A 112 19.66 -27.16 14.00
CA ALA A 112 20.76 -26.24 13.73
C ALA A 112 20.33 -25.20 12.70
N ILE A 113 20.64 -23.94 12.95
CA ILE A 113 20.37 -22.82 12.06
C ILE A 113 21.68 -22.29 11.50
N ALA A 114 21.71 -22.01 10.20
CA ALA A 114 22.81 -21.30 9.56
C ALA A 114 22.30 -20.09 8.80
N VAL A 115 23.06 -18.99 8.81
CA VAL A 115 22.82 -17.80 7.99
C VAL A 115 23.91 -17.71 6.94
N SER A 116 23.54 -17.54 5.68
CA SER A 116 24.49 -17.47 4.57
C SER A 116 24.07 -16.39 3.56
N PRO A 117 25.01 -15.83 2.80
CA PRO A 117 24.67 -15.20 1.53
C PRO A 117 23.84 -16.14 0.65
N GLU A 118 23.01 -15.57 -0.22
CA GLU A 118 22.24 -16.32 -1.21
C GLU A 118 23.19 -17.18 -2.07
N PRO A 119 22.98 -18.51 -2.11
CA PRO A 119 23.83 -19.47 -2.77
C PRO A 119 23.34 -19.66 -4.21
N ALA A 120 24.10 -20.40 -5.01
CA ALA A 120 23.58 -20.83 -6.30
C ALA A 120 22.32 -21.72 -6.13
N PRO A 121 21.37 -21.70 -7.08
CA PRO A 121 20.09 -22.42 -6.97
C PRO A 121 20.17 -23.94 -6.75
N TRP A 122 21.34 -24.53 -6.97
CA TRP A 122 21.62 -25.97 -6.82
C TRP A 122 22.31 -26.33 -5.50
N SER A 123 22.51 -25.37 -4.59
CA SER A 123 23.20 -25.63 -3.33
C SER A 123 22.33 -26.45 -2.39
N THR A 124 22.90 -27.52 -1.82
CA THR A 124 22.26 -28.39 -0.83
C THR A 124 22.70 -28.11 0.60
N SER A 125 23.53 -27.07 0.80
CA SER A 125 24.04 -26.66 2.10
C SER A 125 24.31 -25.14 2.14
N PRO A 126 24.43 -24.53 3.33
CA PRO A 126 24.89 -23.16 3.49
C PRO A 126 26.24 -22.94 2.82
N GLN A 127 26.43 -21.75 2.23
CA GLN A 127 27.65 -21.36 1.53
C GLN A 127 28.37 -20.21 2.27
N GLY A 128 29.69 -20.12 2.08
CA GLY A 128 30.50 -19.06 2.69
C GLY A 128 30.75 -19.26 4.19
N LYS A 129 31.19 -18.20 4.88
CA LYS A 129 31.40 -18.21 6.34
C LYS A 129 30.06 -18.08 7.05
N SER A 130 29.37 -19.21 7.24
CA SER A 130 28.12 -19.28 8.00
C SER A 130 28.38 -19.67 9.46
N GLY A 131 27.93 -18.84 10.39
CA GLY A 131 27.80 -19.27 11.79
C GLY A 131 26.67 -20.30 11.88
N VAL A 132 26.95 -21.43 12.54
CA VAL A 132 25.94 -22.46 12.82
C VAL A 132 25.58 -22.40 14.30
N VAL A 133 24.30 -22.25 14.60
CA VAL A 133 23.78 -22.19 15.97
C VAL A 133 22.79 -23.32 16.20
N THR A 134 23.00 -24.12 17.23
CA THR A 134 22.01 -25.11 17.69
C THR A 134 20.93 -24.40 18.51
N VAL A 135 19.67 -24.60 18.13
CA VAL A 135 18.51 -24.00 18.79
C VAL A 135 17.61 -25.11 19.34
N VAL A 136 17.48 -25.16 20.66
CA VAL A 136 16.63 -26.14 21.37
C VAL A 136 15.15 -25.76 21.30
N HIS A 137 14.27 -26.71 21.61
CA HIS A 137 12.82 -26.48 21.66
C HIS A 137 12.46 -25.23 22.49
N GLY A 138 11.57 -24.40 21.95
CA GLY A 138 11.08 -23.18 22.60
C GLY A 138 12.07 -22.00 22.61
N SER A 139 13.28 -22.20 22.09
CA SER A 139 14.30 -21.14 21.96
C SER A 139 14.38 -20.61 20.52
N GLY A 140 15.13 -19.53 20.31
CA GLY A 140 15.31 -18.93 19.00
C GLY A 140 16.70 -18.34 18.79
N MET A 141 16.94 -17.91 17.55
CA MET A 141 18.10 -17.15 17.12
C MET A 141 17.62 -15.89 16.41
N ARG A 142 18.26 -14.76 16.69
CA ARG A 142 18.04 -13.49 15.98
C ARG A 142 19.29 -13.13 15.19
N PHE A 143 19.11 -12.70 13.94
CA PHE A 143 20.17 -12.10 13.15
C PHE A 143 19.69 -10.83 12.45
N VAL A 144 20.64 -10.02 11.99
CA VAL A 144 20.39 -8.77 11.29
C VAL A 144 21.14 -8.75 9.97
N VAL A 145 20.45 -8.35 8.92
CA VAL A 145 21.02 -7.95 7.64
C VAL A 145 21.13 -6.41 7.66
N PRO A 146 22.34 -5.86 7.91
CA PRO A 146 22.49 -4.42 8.11
C PRO A 146 22.29 -3.66 6.81
N GLY A 147 21.60 -2.53 6.89
CA GLY A 147 21.57 -1.50 5.86
C GLY A 147 22.74 -0.51 6.00
N PRO A 148 22.76 0.55 5.18
CA PRO A 148 23.81 1.57 5.22
C PRO A 148 23.97 2.17 6.62
N GLY A 149 25.19 2.16 7.17
CA GLY A 149 25.49 2.73 8.49
C GLY A 149 25.17 1.82 9.69
N ALA A 150 24.63 0.63 9.45
CA ALA A 150 24.35 -0.37 10.49
C ALA A 150 25.38 -1.51 10.54
N GLU A 151 26.52 -1.40 9.86
CA GLU A 151 27.47 -2.51 9.65
C GLU A 151 28.07 -3.06 10.96
N LYS A 152 28.05 -2.26 12.02
CA LYS A 152 28.54 -2.64 13.36
C LYS A 152 27.42 -2.87 14.38
N ALA A 153 26.16 -2.68 13.98
CA ALA A 153 25.02 -2.85 14.87
C ALA A 153 24.84 -4.34 15.20
N LYS A 154 24.49 -4.62 16.45
CA LYS A 154 24.22 -5.97 16.94
C LYS A 154 22.72 -6.25 16.94
N PRO A 155 22.30 -7.53 16.90
CA PRO A 155 20.88 -7.89 16.95
C PRO A 155 20.10 -7.32 18.14
N GLU A 156 20.76 -7.17 19.30
CA GLU A 156 20.17 -6.58 20.51
C GLU A 156 19.97 -5.05 20.44
N ASP A 157 20.60 -4.36 19.49
CA ASP A 157 20.45 -2.91 19.33
C ASP A 157 19.13 -2.54 18.65
N PHE A 158 18.47 -3.50 17.99
CA PHE A 158 17.23 -3.28 17.24
C PHE A 158 15.98 -3.60 18.07
N PRO A 159 14.87 -2.88 17.86
CA PRO A 159 13.62 -3.14 18.55
C PRO A 159 13.00 -4.49 18.14
N GLU A 160 12.28 -5.09 19.08
CA GLU A 160 11.50 -6.31 18.84
C GLU A 160 10.31 -6.06 17.89
N ALA A 161 9.85 -7.12 17.23
CA ALA A 161 8.73 -7.09 16.29
C ALA A 161 7.47 -6.46 16.89
N GLU A 162 7.14 -6.76 18.16
CA GLU A 162 5.97 -6.20 18.84
C GLU A 162 6.03 -4.68 19.00
N ARG A 163 7.22 -4.13 19.25
CA ARG A 163 7.41 -2.67 19.34
C ARG A 163 7.22 -2.01 17.98
N VAL A 164 7.73 -2.64 16.92
CA VAL A 164 7.53 -2.18 15.54
C VAL A 164 6.05 -2.24 15.18
N LYS A 165 5.39 -3.36 15.51
CA LYS A 165 3.96 -3.55 15.31
C LYS A 165 3.14 -2.44 15.97
N ALA A 166 3.38 -2.16 17.25
CA ALA A 166 2.68 -1.11 17.97
C ALA A 166 2.88 0.29 17.34
N GLY A 167 4.07 0.56 16.79
CA GLY A 167 4.35 1.81 16.08
C GLY A 167 3.53 1.95 14.79
N TRP A 168 3.43 0.86 14.02
CA TRP A 168 2.62 0.82 12.80
C TRP A 168 1.12 0.86 13.10
N ASP A 169 0.65 0.12 14.10
CA ASP A 169 -0.76 0.13 14.51
C ASP A 169 -1.19 1.56 14.90
N LYS A 170 -0.40 2.26 15.72
CA LYS A 170 -0.67 3.65 16.10
C LYS A 170 -0.70 4.59 14.90
N ARG A 171 0.19 4.40 13.92
CA ARG A 171 0.23 5.21 12.70
C ARG A 171 -1.01 5.00 11.84
N PHE A 172 -1.58 3.80 11.86
CA PHE A 172 -2.73 3.41 11.06
C PHE A 172 -4.06 3.49 11.82
N GLU A 173 -4.07 4.02 13.04
CA GLU A 173 -5.28 4.16 13.86
C GLU A 173 -6.23 5.24 13.31
N GLU A 174 -5.68 6.31 12.71
CA GLU A 174 -6.44 7.46 12.21
C GLU A 174 -6.55 7.49 10.67
N ILE A 175 -6.11 6.44 9.97
CA ILE A 175 -6.19 6.37 8.51
C ILE A 175 -7.60 5.99 8.04
N ALA A 176 -7.84 6.09 6.73
CA ALA A 176 -9.07 5.58 6.16
C ALA A 176 -9.20 4.06 6.39
N ASP A 177 -10.28 3.63 7.03
CA ASP A 177 -10.57 2.21 7.25
C ASP A 177 -11.63 1.73 6.26
N THR A 178 -11.47 0.49 5.80
CA THR A 178 -12.44 -0.14 4.90
C THR A 178 -12.80 -1.54 5.31
N GLN A 179 -14.09 -1.75 5.48
CA GLN A 179 -14.73 -3.04 5.69
C GLN A 179 -15.48 -3.38 4.41
N LEU A 180 -14.75 -3.96 3.44
CA LEU A 180 -15.28 -4.24 2.09
C LEU A 180 -15.53 -5.75 1.90
N PRO A 181 -16.62 -6.14 1.22
CA PRO A 181 -16.86 -7.52 0.80
C PRO A 181 -15.81 -8.10 -0.17
N GLY A 182 -15.15 -7.24 -0.93
CA GLY A 182 -14.19 -7.56 -1.98
C GLY A 182 -13.33 -6.34 -2.34
N THR A 183 -12.59 -6.40 -3.45
CA THR A 183 -11.73 -5.31 -3.95
C THR A 183 -12.03 -4.91 -5.39
N ASP A 184 -13.07 -5.49 -5.99
CA ASP A 184 -13.50 -5.30 -7.38
C ASP A 184 -14.06 -3.90 -7.64
N LEU A 185 -14.66 -3.25 -6.63
CA LEU A 185 -15.00 -1.83 -6.69
C LEU A 185 -13.82 -0.90 -6.33
N GLY A 186 -12.62 -1.45 -6.16
CA GLY A 186 -11.44 -0.73 -5.68
C GLY A 186 -11.37 -0.67 -4.16
N GLY A 187 -10.65 0.33 -3.67
CA GLY A 187 -10.28 0.46 -2.27
C GLY A 187 -8.96 -0.22 -1.93
N PHE A 188 -8.35 0.20 -0.82
CA PHE A 188 -7.18 -0.46 -0.29
C PHE A 188 -7.51 -1.24 0.98
N LYS A 189 -7.05 -2.48 1.03
CA LYS A 189 -6.81 -3.15 2.31
C LYS A 189 -5.61 -2.49 3.00
N THR A 190 -5.58 -2.55 4.32
CA THR A 190 -4.47 -2.01 5.14
C THR A 190 -3.08 -2.42 4.62
N GLN A 191 -2.91 -3.69 4.25
CA GLN A 191 -1.63 -4.19 3.71
C GLN A 191 -1.25 -3.55 2.37
N GLN A 192 -2.21 -3.23 1.50
CA GLN A 192 -1.93 -2.55 0.24
C GLN A 192 -1.54 -1.07 0.46
N LEU A 193 -2.09 -0.41 1.48
CA LEU A 193 -1.64 0.92 1.89
C LEU A 193 -0.23 0.90 2.48
N VAL A 194 0.12 -0.15 3.21
CA VAL A 194 1.49 -0.35 3.73
C VAL A 194 2.46 -0.61 2.57
N ASP A 195 2.08 -1.44 1.60
CA ASP A 195 2.87 -1.65 0.38
C ASP A 195 3.06 -0.34 -0.40
N LEU A 196 2.00 0.47 -0.52
CA LEU A 196 2.05 1.79 -1.15
C LEU A 196 2.95 2.77 -0.39
N PHE A 197 2.87 2.77 0.94
CA PHE A 197 3.72 3.58 1.83
C PHE A 197 5.20 3.24 1.63
N LEU A 198 5.52 1.95 1.51
CA LEU A 198 6.89 1.46 1.35
C LEU A 198 7.39 1.53 -0.10
N ALA A 199 6.50 1.68 -1.08
CA ALA A 199 6.87 1.72 -2.50
C ALA A 199 7.81 2.90 -2.81
N GLU A 200 8.45 2.87 -3.98
CA GLU A 200 9.14 4.05 -4.45
C GLU A 200 8.16 5.22 -4.63
N PRO A 201 8.47 6.41 -4.07
CA PRO A 201 7.57 7.54 -4.17
C PRO A 201 7.27 7.91 -5.62
N THR A 202 5.98 7.99 -5.95
CA THR A 202 5.49 8.50 -7.23
C THR A 202 4.45 9.58 -6.97
N PRO A 203 4.22 10.53 -7.91
CA PRO A 203 3.17 11.52 -7.76
C PRO A 203 1.80 10.89 -7.49
N ASP A 204 1.46 9.82 -8.23
CA ASP A 204 0.20 9.09 -8.08
C ASP A 204 0.08 8.37 -6.73
N GLY A 205 1.19 7.78 -6.26
CA GLY A 205 1.26 7.14 -4.95
C GLY A 205 1.11 8.13 -3.81
N ALA A 206 1.74 9.30 -3.88
CA ALA A 206 1.59 10.37 -2.89
C ALA A 206 0.16 10.91 -2.84
N CYS A 207 -0.49 11.11 -4.00
CA CYS A 207 -1.91 11.46 -4.04
C CYS A 207 -2.80 10.38 -3.42
N SER A 208 -2.49 9.11 -3.68
CA SER A 208 -3.23 7.99 -3.10
C SER A 208 -3.04 7.92 -1.58
N LEU A 209 -1.82 8.08 -1.07
CA LEU A 209 -1.55 8.17 0.37
C LEU A 209 -2.33 9.32 1.01
N SER A 210 -2.35 10.49 0.37
CA SER A 210 -3.13 11.66 0.80
C SER A 210 -4.63 11.35 0.87
N ALA A 211 -5.20 10.76 -0.19
CA ALA A 211 -6.62 10.41 -0.28
C ALA A 211 -7.05 9.35 0.76
N TRP A 212 -6.13 8.47 1.15
CA TRP A 212 -6.38 7.34 2.06
C TRP A 212 -5.94 7.60 3.51
N GLY A 213 -5.81 8.87 3.89
CA GLY A 213 -5.61 9.25 5.30
C GLY A 213 -4.17 9.24 5.78
N LEU A 214 -3.18 9.26 4.87
CA LEU A 214 -1.75 9.36 5.20
C LEU A 214 -1.15 10.70 4.71
N PRO A 215 -1.66 11.87 5.17
CA PRO A 215 -1.21 13.17 4.68
C PRO A 215 0.27 13.42 4.96
N THR A 216 0.74 13.09 6.17
CA THR A 216 2.14 13.34 6.55
C THR A 216 3.14 12.58 5.67
N GLU A 217 2.78 11.36 5.26
CA GLU A 217 3.58 10.57 4.32
C GLU A 217 3.61 11.24 2.95
N ALA A 218 2.43 11.61 2.43
CA ALA A 218 2.30 12.30 1.16
C ALA A 218 3.10 13.61 1.14
N THR A 219 3.01 14.44 2.19
CA THR A 219 3.77 15.69 2.32
C THR A 219 5.28 15.44 2.23
N ARG A 220 5.79 14.41 2.93
CA ARG A 220 7.22 14.07 2.90
C ARG A 220 7.65 13.65 1.51
N GLN A 221 6.91 12.74 0.89
CA GLN A 221 7.21 12.25 -0.47
C GLN A 221 7.24 13.39 -1.48
N ILE A 222 6.28 14.32 -1.40
CA ILE A 222 6.23 15.49 -2.29
C ILE A 222 7.41 16.44 -2.01
N ALA A 223 7.76 16.68 -0.74
CA ALA A 223 8.82 17.61 -0.36
C ALA A 223 10.24 17.09 -0.69
N GLU A 224 10.47 15.78 -0.66
CA GLU A 224 11.77 15.16 -0.94
C GLU A 224 12.00 14.82 -2.41
N ALA A 225 10.93 14.79 -3.21
CA ALA A 225 10.99 14.44 -4.62
C ALA A 225 11.72 15.47 -5.47
N ALA A 226 12.33 15.00 -6.57
CA ALA A 226 12.82 15.89 -7.61
C ALA A 226 11.65 16.68 -8.25
N PRO A 227 11.70 18.02 -8.31
CA PRO A 227 10.60 18.83 -8.80
C PRO A 227 10.22 18.50 -10.25
N SER A 228 8.93 18.33 -10.49
CA SER A 228 8.35 18.08 -11.82
C SER A 228 6.92 18.61 -11.89
N PRO A 229 6.36 18.83 -13.09
CA PRO A 229 4.94 19.16 -13.24
C PRO A 229 4.00 18.14 -12.58
N GLU A 230 4.35 16.85 -12.59
CA GLU A 230 3.56 15.80 -11.98
C GLU A 230 3.56 15.92 -10.44
N TRP A 231 4.70 16.24 -9.84
CA TRP A 231 4.81 16.52 -8.41
C TRP A 231 4.13 17.84 -8.00
N LEU A 232 4.06 18.83 -8.90
CA LEU A 232 3.22 20.02 -8.69
C LEU A 232 1.74 19.64 -8.61
N ASN A 233 1.25 18.80 -9.53
CA ASN A 233 -0.13 18.32 -9.49
C ASN A 233 -0.41 17.53 -8.21
N ALA A 234 0.53 16.71 -7.74
CA ALA A 234 0.40 16.00 -6.47
C ALA A 234 0.31 16.95 -5.26
N ALA A 235 1.12 18.02 -5.24
CA ALA A 235 1.03 19.06 -4.21
C ALA A 235 -0.32 19.79 -4.22
N VAL A 236 -0.85 20.10 -5.40
CA VAL A 236 -2.15 20.77 -5.56
C VAL A 236 -3.30 19.86 -5.11
N GLU A 237 -3.27 18.59 -5.47
CA GLU A 237 -4.25 17.60 -5.02
C GLU A 237 -4.17 17.40 -3.49
N HIS A 238 -2.97 17.30 -2.92
CA HIS A 238 -2.76 17.22 -1.47
C HIS A 238 -3.37 18.44 -0.75
N TRP A 239 -3.13 19.66 -1.26
CA TRP A 239 -3.76 20.87 -0.75
C TRP A 239 -5.29 20.80 -0.83
N ALA A 240 -5.84 20.39 -1.98
CA ALA A 240 -7.29 20.33 -2.18
C ALA A 240 -7.99 19.46 -1.13
N ARG A 241 -7.33 18.36 -0.73
CA ARG A 241 -7.84 17.35 0.21
C ARG A 241 -7.69 17.73 1.67
N HIS A 242 -6.64 18.45 2.06
CA HIS A 242 -6.32 18.68 3.46
C HIS A 242 -6.42 20.14 3.91
N ARG A 243 -6.33 21.10 2.98
CA ARG A 243 -6.38 22.56 3.26
C ARG A 243 -5.45 23.00 4.39
N ASN A 244 -4.34 22.28 4.58
CA ASN A 244 -3.40 22.51 5.65
C ASN A 244 -2.26 23.40 5.17
N LEU A 245 -2.34 24.70 5.48
CA LEU A 245 -1.33 25.67 5.06
C LEU A 245 0.05 25.36 5.64
N ALA A 246 0.11 24.72 6.81
CA ALA A 246 1.37 24.36 7.44
C ALA A 246 2.23 23.46 6.56
N ASP A 247 1.65 22.68 5.64
CA ASP A 247 2.37 21.78 4.73
C ASP A 247 3.21 22.51 3.66
N PHE A 248 3.07 23.84 3.56
CA PHE A 248 3.72 24.69 2.57
C PHE A 248 4.59 25.84 3.14
N THR A 249 4.61 26.07 4.47
CA THR A 249 5.14 27.33 5.05
C THR A 249 6.39 27.26 5.93
N GLU A 250 6.92 26.07 6.29
CA GLU A 250 8.00 25.90 7.29
C GLU A 250 9.17 24.99 6.76
N PRO A 251 10.36 24.89 7.40
CA PRO A 251 11.64 24.72 6.67
C PRO A 251 11.93 23.35 6.01
N ARG A 252 11.02 22.38 6.10
CA ARG A 252 11.05 21.08 5.38
C ARG A 252 9.64 20.74 4.87
N ARG A 253 9.03 21.68 4.15
CA ARG A 253 7.71 21.59 3.54
C ARG A 253 7.79 21.45 2.03
N ILE A 254 6.62 21.38 1.40
CA ILE A 254 6.51 21.38 -0.06
C ILE A 254 6.97 22.74 -0.60
N ASP A 255 8.11 22.78 -1.30
CA ASP A 255 8.61 23.98 -1.98
C ASP A 255 7.78 24.25 -3.25
N LEU A 256 6.65 24.92 -3.07
CA LEU A 256 5.72 25.25 -4.15
C LEU A 256 6.40 26.09 -5.25
N ASP A 257 7.31 26.99 -4.88
CA ASP A 257 8.03 27.84 -5.82
C ASP A 257 8.91 27.00 -6.76
N GLN A 258 9.61 26.01 -6.23
CA GLN A 258 10.43 25.09 -7.02
C GLN A 258 9.56 24.22 -7.95
N LEU A 259 8.42 23.75 -7.46
CA LEU A 259 7.45 22.99 -8.26
C LEU A 259 6.86 23.85 -9.40
N LEU A 260 6.44 25.09 -9.12
CA LEU A 260 5.95 26.03 -10.13
C LEU A 260 7.01 26.34 -11.20
N ARG A 261 8.28 26.52 -10.79
CA ARG A 261 9.40 26.71 -11.72
C ARG A 261 9.60 25.48 -12.63
N SER A 262 9.42 24.27 -12.10
CA SER A 262 9.56 23.03 -12.88
C SER A 262 8.47 22.86 -13.95
N ALA A 263 7.24 23.34 -13.68
CA ALA A 263 6.14 23.30 -14.63
C ALA A 263 6.31 24.28 -15.80
N GLY A 264 6.99 25.41 -15.56
CA GLY A 264 7.18 26.47 -16.55
C GLY A 264 5.86 27.10 -17.01
N ARG A 265 5.92 27.98 -18.03
CA ARG A 265 4.75 28.77 -18.47
C ARG A 265 3.72 28.02 -19.32
N ARG A 266 4.02 26.78 -19.75
CA ARG A 266 3.22 26.05 -20.75
C ARG A 266 2.47 24.85 -20.19
N THR A 267 2.75 24.46 -18.95
CA THR A 267 2.10 23.32 -18.32
C THR A 267 1.06 23.87 -17.36
N ALA A 268 -0.21 23.77 -17.75
CA ALA A 268 -1.30 24.09 -16.84
C ALA A 268 -1.42 22.99 -15.79
N PRO A 269 -1.64 23.32 -14.50
CA PRO A 269 -1.96 22.31 -13.51
C PRO A 269 -3.25 21.59 -13.92
N THR A 270 -3.38 20.33 -13.52
CA THR A 270 -4.61 19.55 -13.75
C THR A 270 -5.81 20.17 -13.06
N ASP A 271 -5.59 20.82 -11.92
CA ASP A 271 -6.61 21.59 -11.19
C ASP A 271 -6.14 23.04 -10.93
N PRO A 272 -6.45 23.97 -11.85
CA PRO A 272 -6.15 25.39 -11.66
C PRO A 272 -6.88 26.03 -10.48
N GLN A 273 -8.07 25.52 -10.10
CA GLN A 273 -8.87 26.11 -9.04
C GLN A 273 -8.27 25.81 -7.66
N SER A 274 -7.84 24.57 -7.41
CA SER A 274 -7.14 24.24 -6.17
C SER A 274 -5.79 24.95 -6.06
N LEU A 275 -5.05 25.11 -7.17
CA LEU A 275 -3.83 25.92 -7.16
C LEU A 275 -4.14 27.40 -6.85
N ALA A 276 -5.20 27.97 -7.42
CA ALA A 276 -5.61 29.34 -7.10
C ALA A 276 -5.97 29.49 -5.61
N ASN A 277 -6.69 28.50 -5.06
CA ASN A 277 -7.05 28.49 -3.63
C ASN A 277 -5.80 28.40 -2.74
N LEU A 278 -4.81 27.59 -3.13
CA LEU A 278 -3.53 27.48 -2.40
C LEU A 278 -2.77 28.80 -2.43
N LEU A 279 -2.63 29.41 -3.60
CA LEU A 279 -1.97 30.69 -3.77
C LEU A 279 -2.68 31.79 -2.96
N ALA A 280 -4.01 31.84 -3.00
CA ALA A 280 -4.78 32.78 -2.18
C ALA A 280 -4.52 32.57 -0.67
N ALA A 281 -4.45 31.31 -0.21
CA ALA A 281 -4.15 30.99 1.19
C ALA A 281 -2.70 31.35 1.60
N LEU A 282 -1.77 31.30 0.65
CA LEU A 282 -0.39 31.77 0.81
C LEU A 282 -0.25 33.31 0.72
N GLY A 283 -1.33 34.03 0.43
CA GLY A 283 -1.34 35.49 0.27
C GLY A 283 -1.07 35.99 -1.16
N GLU A 284 -0.89 35.08 -2.12
CA GLU A 284 -0.63 35.36 -3.54
C GLU A 284 -1.94 35.66 -4.32
N HIS A 285 -2.68 36.67 -3.85
CA HIS A 285 -4.03 36.98 -4.33
C HIS A 285 -4.11 37.33 -5.82
N GLN A 286 -3.09 38.00 -6.37
CA GLN A 286 -3.07 38.37 -7.78
C GLN A 286 -2.91 37.14 -8.67
N ALA A 287 -1.97 36.26 -8.35
CA ALA A 287 -1.76 35.01 -9.08
C ALA A 287 -2.99 34.09 -9.00
N ALA A 288 -3.62 34.01 -7.82
CA ALA A 288 -4.88 33.30 -7.63
C ALA A 288 -6.00 33.84 -8.54
N THR A 289 -6.17 35.17 -8.57
CA THR A 289 -7.18 35.84 -9.40
C THR A 289 -6.95 35.58 -10.90
N ASP A 290 -5.69 35.54 -11.34
CA ASP A 290 -5.36 35.27 -12.74
C ASP A 290 -5.61 33.81 -13.15
N LEU A 291 -5.38 32.86 -12.24
CA LEU A 291 -5.75 31.46 -12.46
C LEU A 291 -7.26 31.25 -12.50
N GLN A 292 -8.02 31.91 -11.62
CA GLN A 292 -9.49 31.81 -11.58
C GLN A 292 -10.18 32.32 -12.86
N LYS A 293 -9.51 33.18 -13.64
CA LYS A 293 -10.02 33.63 -14.96
C LYS A 293 -9.90 32.58 -16.05
N GLN A 294 -9.10 31.52 -15.84
CA GLN A 294 -8.97 30.44 -16.81
C GLN A 294 -10.22 29.58 -16.79
N LYS A 295 -10.63 29.07 -17.96
CA LYS A 295 -11.71 28.09 -18.00
C LYS A 295 -11.27 26.85 -17.22
N PRO A 296 -12.10 26.29 -16.33
CA PRO A 296 -11.78 25.03 -15.69
C PRO A 296 -11.52 23.98 -16.77
N ALA A 297 -10.41 23.24 -16.61
CA ALA A 297 -10.21 22.02 -17.38
C ALA A 297 -11.37 21.08 -17.06
N GLN A 298 -11.79 20.28 -18.05
CA GLN A 298 -12.90 19.34 -17.90
C GLN A 298 -12.68 18.49 -16.64
N ASP A 299 -13.68 18.46 -15.74
CA ASP A 299 -13.62 17.89 -14.38
C ASP A 299 -13.33 16.38 -14.37
N VAL A 300 -12.08 15.98 -14.58
CA VAL A 300 -11.67 14.57 -14.44
C VAL A 300 -10.60 14.50 -13.38
N TRP A 301 -11.05 14.42 -12.14
CA TRP A 301 -10.18 14.01 -11.04
C TRP A 301 -9.83 12.53 -11.20
N PRO A 302 -8.58 12.13 -10.93
CA PRO A 302 -8.23 10.71 -10.87
C PRO A 302 -9.12 9.99 -9.85
N ARG A 303 -9.66 8.83 -10.20
CA ARG A 303 -10.48 8.01 -9.30
C ARG A 303 -9.63 7.37 -8.20
N ARG A 304 -9.28 8.14 -7.16
CA ARG A 304 -8.47 7.71 -6.01
C ARG A 304 -9.09 6.57 -5.20
N TYR A 305 -10.41 6.41 -5.29
CA TYR A 305 -11.17 5.43 -4.53
C TYR A 305 -11.73 4.29 -5.40
N GLY A 306 -11.23 4.13 -6.63
CA GLY A 306 -11.78 3.18 -7.59
C GLY A 306 -13.23 3.49 -7.93
N ALA A 307 -14.08 2.47 -7.91
CA ALA A 307 -15.53 2.58 -8.10
C ALA A 307 -16.30 2.62 -6.75
N LEU A 308 -15.64 2.94 -5.63
CA LEU A 308 -16.32 3.21 -4.36
C LEU A 308 -16.86 4.64 -4.34
N VAL A 309 -16.01 5.62 -4.68
CA VAL A 309 -16.33 7.04 -4.65
C VAL A 309 -15.67 7.74 -5.84
N GLU A 310 -16.45 8.53 -6.56
CA GLU A 310 -15.95 9.47 -7.56
C GLU A 310 -16.20 10.91 -7.09
N GLU A 311 -15.17 11.72 -7.17
CA GLU A 311 -15.23 13.14 -6.84
C GLU A 311 -15.60 13.93 -8.10
N THR A 312 -16.77 14.55 -8.08
CA THR A 312 -17.30 15.36 -9.18
C THR A 312 -17.21 16.84 -8.83
N SER A 313 -17.44 17.72 -9.81
CA SER A 313 -17.54 19.17 -9.54
C SER A 313 -18.72 19.60 -8.68
N LYS A 314 -19.67 18.69 -8.40
CA LYS A 314 -20.83 18.96 -7.53
C LYS A 314 -20.74 18.27 -6.16
N GLY A 315 -19.85 17.29 -5.99
CA GLY A 315 -19.80 16.49 -4.77
C GLY A 315 -19.27 15.09 -4.99
N LEU A 316 -19.85 14.11 -4.29
CA LEU A 316 -19.39 12.73 -4.19
C LEU A 316 -20.42 11.77 -4.79
N ALA A 317 -20.01 11.01 -5.79
CA ALA A 317 -20.81 9.92 -6.34
C ALA A 317 -20.30 8.59 -5.78
N LEU A 318 -21.07 7.96 -4.89
CA LEU A 318 -20.76 6.64 -4.35
C LEU A 318 -21.22 5.60 -5.35
N PHE A 319 -20.40 4.59 -5.62
CA PHE A 319 -20.71 3.58 -6.64
C PHE A 319 -21.08 4.24 -7.98
N PRO A 320 -20.15 4.99 -8.62
CA PRO A 320 -20.42 5.73 -9.84
C PRO A 320 -20.82 4.82 -11.03
N ASP A 321 -20.34 3.58 -11.02
CA ASP A 321 -20.56 2.57 -12.07
C ASP A 321 -21.53 1.47 -11.59
N GLU A 322 -21.81 0.47 -12.43
CA GLU A 322 -22.68 -0.67 -12.07
C GLU A 322 -22.24 -1.34 -10.75
N PHE A 323 -23.16 -1.45 -9.80
CA PHE A 323 -22.87 -2.05 -8.50
C PHE A 323 -22.57 -3.55 -8.63
N SER A 324 -21.48 -3.99 -8.00
CA SER A 324 -21.01 -5.37 -8.09
C SER A 324 -22.05 -6.36 -7.59
N ALA A 325 -22.36 -7.35 -8.43
CA ALA A 325 -23.34 -8.38 -8.11
C ALA A 325 -22.95 -9.20 -6.87
N ASP A 326 -21.64 -9.37 -6.65
CA ASP A 326 -21.10 -10.12 -5.52
C ASP A 326 -21.22 -9.36 -4.19
N TRP A 327 -21.59 -8.08 -4.22
CA TRP A 327 -21.73 -7.23 -3.04
C TRP A 327 -23.19 -7.08 -2.59
N TYR A 328 -24.16 -7.57 -3.37
CA TYR A 328 -25.57 -7.60 -2.97
C TYR A 328 -25.76 -8.36 -1.66
N GLY A 329 -26.49 -7.75 -0.72
CA GLY A 329 -26.75 -8.34 0.59
C GLY A 329 -25.56 -8.35 1.56
N LYS A 330 -24.40 -7.80 1.16
CA LYS A 330 -23.21 -7.73 2.02
C LYS A 330 -23.00 -6.30 2.51
N ASP A 331 -22.95 -6.17 3.83
CA ASP A 331 -22.66 -4.89 4.47
C ASP A 331 -21.24 -4.41 4.14
N LEU A 332 -21.08 -3.09 4.13
CA LEU A 332 -19.78 -2.44 4.04
C LEU A 332 -19.72 -1.17 4.87
N ALA A 333 -18.51 -0.75 5.21
CA ALA A 333 -18.23 0.54 5.81
C ALA A 333 -16.90 1.08 5.32
N VAL A 334 -16.85 2.39 5.09
CA VAL A 334 -15.65 3.14 4.73
C VAL A 334 -15.64 4.40 5.59
N THR A 335 -14.52 4.68 6.24
CA THR A 335 -14.36 5.89 7.07
C THR A 335 -13.08 6.61 6.68
N GLY A 336 -13.04 7.92 6.96
CA GLY A 336 -11.79 8.69 6.91
C GLY A 336 -11.20 8.98 5.53
N LEU A 337 -11.96 8.87 4.43
CA LEU A 337 -11.48 9.25 3.10
C LEU A 337 -11.23 10.76 3.03
N ALA A 338 -10.10 11.20 2.50
CA ALA A 338 -9.76 12.61 2.37
C ALA A 338 -10.13 13.14 0.97
N THR A 339 -11.31 13.73 0.83
CA THR A 339 -11.83 14.24 -0.45
C THR A 339 -11.54 15.73 -0.64
N GLN A 340 -11.66 16.24 -1.87
CA GLN A 340 -11.62 17.67 -2.19
C GLN A 340 -12.76 18.45 -1.53
N TRP A 341 -13.79 17.74 -1.05
CA TRP A 341 -14.95 18.28 -0.35
C TRP A 341 -14.81 18.20 1.18
N GLY A 342 -13.83 17.47 1.70
CA GLY A 342 -13.64 17.23 3.14
C GLY A 342 -13.42 15.75 3.48
N GLN A 343 -13.44 15.42 4.77
CA GLN A 343 -13.31 14.04 5.22
C GLN A 343 -14.65 13.32 5.09
N PHE A 344 -14.68 12.19 4.38
CA PHE A 344 -15.90 11.47 4.04
C PHE A 344 -15.88 10.03 4.55
N GLY A 345 -17.03 9.58 5.07
CA GLY A 345 -17.28 8.19 5.42
C GLY A 345 -18.71 7.79 5.07
N PHE A 346 -18.91 6.50 4.79
CA PHE A 346 -20.23 5.94 4.52
C PHE A 346 -20.29 4.46 4.88
N ALA A 347 -21.50 3.97 5.10
CA ALA A 347 -21.78 2.55 5.30
C ALA A 347 -23.03 2.13 4.53
N LEU A 348 -23.03 0.88 4.04
CA LEU A 348 -24.18 0.25 3.42
C LEU A 348 -24.61 -0.93 4.28
N ARG A 349 -25.87 -0.94 4.72
CA ARG A 349 -26.46 -1.99 5.57
C ARG A 349 -27.69 -2.59 4.91
N TRP A 350 -27.77 -3.91 4.78
CA TRP A 350 -28.87 -4.52 4.03
C TRP A 350 -30.09 -4.84 4.90
N HIS A 351 -31.26 -4.39 4.46
CA HIS A 351 -32.58 -4.72 5.02
C HIS A 351 -33.41 -5.45 3.97
N GLY A 352 -33.22 -6.77 3.88
CA GLY A 352 -33.81 -7.57 2.81
C GLY A 352 -33.17 -7.20 1.46
N ALA A 353 -33.99 -6.80 0.48
CA ALA A 353 -33.52 -6.42 -0.85
C ALA A 353 -33.09 -4.95 -0.97
N ARG A 354 -33.31 -4.13 0.08
CA ARG A 354 -33.01 -2.69 0.06
C ARG A 354 -31.83 -2.36 0.98
N PRO A 355 -30.82 -1.63 0.48
CA PRO A 355 -29.73 -1.16 1.33
C PRO A 355 -30.09 0.16 2.01
N ALA A 356 -29.76 0.28 3.29
CA ALA A 356 -29.68 1.54 4.00
C ALA A 356 -28.28 2.14 3.82
N LEU A 357 -28.22 3.38 3.34
CA LEU A 357 -27.01 4.17 3.21
C LEU A 357 -26.91 5.12 4.41
N LEU A 358 -25.78 5.07 5.10
CA LEU A 358 -25.38 6.04 6.11
C LEU A 358 -24.17 6.79 5.59
N TRP A 359 -24.09 8.09 5.84
CA TRP A 359 -22.95 8.90 5.43
C TRP A 359 -22.65 10.01 6.43
N GLU A 360 -21.38 10.42 6.44
CA GLU A 360 -20.89 11.56 7.19
C GLU A 360 -19.80 12.26 6.36
N LEU A 361 -19.95 13.57 6.20
CA LEU A 361 -19.02 14.46 5.54
C LEU A 361 -18.66 15.57 6.53
N ASN A 362 -17.39 15.69 6.87
CA ASN A 362 -16.83 16.86 7.52
C ASN A 362 -16.26 17.77 6.42
N PRO A 363 -17.02 18.78 5.94
CA PRO A 363 -16.63 19.52 4.76
C PRO A 363 -15.49 20.50 5.03
N HIS A 364 -14.71 20.80 3.99
CA HIS A 364 -13.81 21.96 4.05
C HIS A 364 -14.61 23.26 4.27
N PRO A 365 -14.02 24.27 4.91
CA PRO A 365 -14.67 25.58 5.05
C PRO A 365 -15.20 26.11 3.71
N GLU A 366 -16.42 26.64 3.72
CA GLU A 366 -17.07 27.24 2.54
C GLU A 366 -17.33 26.26 1.37
N THR A 367 -17.23 24.95 1.59
CA THR A 367 -17.59 23.93 0.60
C THR A 367 -18.90 23.23 0.96
N SER A 368 -19.59 22.72 -0.06
CA SER A 368 -20.79 21.89 0.10
C SER A 368 -20.82 20.85 -1.02
N ALA A 369 -21.07 19.59 -0.68
CA ALA A 369 -21.12 18.51 -1.65
C ALA A 369 -22.52 17.93 -1.78
N VAL A 370 -22.87 17.54 -3.00
CA VAL A 370 -24.01 16.66 -3.29
C VAL A 370 -23.54 15.21 -3.26
N ILE A 371 -24.24 14.37 -2.50
CA ILE A 371 -23.99 12.94 -2.36
C ILE A 371 -25.01 12.20 -3.22
N THR A 372 -24.52 11.31 -4.09
CA THR A 372 -25.36 10.51 -5.01
C THR A 372 -24.91 9.06 -5.01
N THR A 373 -25.78 8.14 -5.47
CA THR A 373 -25.47 6.71 -5.61
C THR A 373 -25.84 6.13 -6.99
N PRO A 374 -25.34 6.69 -8.11
CA PRO A 374 -25.88 6.40 -9.45
C PRO A 374 -25.88 4.92 -9.85
N GLY A 375 -24.88 4.15 -9.41
CA GLY A 375 -24.76 2.72 -9.67
C GLY A 375 -25.67 1.81 -8.84
N LEU A 376 -26.26 2.34 -7.77
CA LEU A 376 -27.06 1.57 -6.80
C LEU A 376 -28.52 2.05 -6.77
N ASP A 377 -28.74 3.35 -6.63
CA ASP A 377 -30.02 4.04 -6.73
C ASP A 377 -29.80 5.40 -7.40
N ALA A 378 -30.08 5.47 -8.70
CA ALA A 378 -29.88 6.67 -9.51
C ALA A 378 -30.82 7.83 -9.17
N SER A 379 -31.85 7.59 -8.34
CA SER A 379 -32.78 8.64 -7.89
C SER A 379 -32.34 9.30 -6.58
N PHE A 380 -31.37 8.71 -5.87
CA PHE A 380 -30.90 9.24 -4.60
C PHE A 380 -29.94 10.43 -4.81
N GLU A 381 -30.26 11.52 -4.11
CA GLU A 381 -29.43 12.71 -4.00
C GLU A 381 -29.61 13.31 -2.60
N SER A 382 -28.53 13.77 -1.98
CA SER A 382 -28.55 14.49 -0.71
C SER A 382 -27.52 15.61 -0.69
N ASN A 383 -27.89 16.76 -0.14
CA ASN A 383 -26.98 17.88 0.15
C ASN A 383 -26.66 18.00 1.66
N LYS A 384 -27.07 17.02 2.46
CA LYS A 384 -26.78 16.98 3.89
C LYS A 384 -25.40 16.38 4.11
N ASN A 385 -24.66 16.97 5.05
CA ASN A 385 -23.34 16.45 5.46
C ASN A 385 -23.44 15.09 6.16
N GLU A 386 -24.52 14.82 6.89
CA GLU A 386 -24.77 13.54 7.54
C GLU A 386 -26.19 13.06 7.27
N GLY A 387 -26.38 11.74 7.31
CA GLY A 387 -27.71 11.17 7.25
C GLY A 387 -27.75 9.66 7.10
N GLU A 388 -28.99 9.17 7.16
CA GLU A 388 -29.36 7.78 6.92
C GLU A 388 -30.58 7.76 6.00
N THR A 389 -30.56 6.88 4.99
CA THR A 389 -31.70 6.66 4.11
C THR A 389 -31.80 5.20 3.70
N LEU A 390 -33.02 4.72 3.47
CA LEU A 390 -33.25 3.43 2.83
C LEU A 390 -33.38 3.66 1.32
N LEU A 391 -32.43 3.13 0.54
CA LEU A 391 -32.41 3.25 -0.92
C LEU A 391 -33.46 2.34 -1.57
N ALA A 392 -33.76 2.62 -2.85
CA ALA A 392 -34.57 1.75 -3.68
C ALA A 392 -33.98 0.32 -3.76
N GLU A 393 -34.82 -0.66 -4.10
CA GLU A 393 -34.31 -2.00 -4.44
C GLU A 393 -33.42 -1.86 -5.69
N PRO A 394 -32.14 -2.25 -5.61
CA PRO A 394 -31.23 -2.08 -6.73
C PRO A 394 -31.67 -2.90 -7.95
N PRO A 395 -31.30 -2.46 -9.16
CA PRO A 395 -31.62 -3.20 -10.36
C PRO A 395 -31.02 -4.62 -10.30
N LYS A 396 -31.87 -5.65 -10.46
CA LYS A 396 -31.41 -7.05 -10.50
C LYS A 396 -30.45 -7.24 -11.66
N VAL A 397 -29.17 -7.46 -11.36
CA VAL A 397 -28.15 -7.80 -12.37
C VAL A 397 -28.54 -9.13 -13.00
N ARG A 398 -28.73 -9.15 -14.33
CA ARG A 398 -28.90 -10.41 -15.07
C ARG A 398 -27.56 -11.12 -15.03
N ALA A 399 -27.50 -12.29 -14.38
CA ALA A 399 -26.33 -13.16 -14.44
C ALA A 399 -25.92 -13.33 -15.92
N VAL A 400 -24.69 -12.94 -16.25
CA VAL A 400 -24.12 -13.16 -17.58
C VAL A 400 -24.14 -14.67 -17.82
N GLY A 401 -24.92 -15.08 -18.82
CA GLY A 401 -25.12 -16.48 -19.14
C GLY A 401 -23.78 -17.16 -19.37
N THR A 402 -23.56 -18.27 -18.67
CA THR A 402 -22.54 -19.26 -18.99
C THR A 402 -22.68 -19.58 -20.48
N VAL A 403 -21.63 -19.27 -21.25
CA VAL A 403 -21.55 -19.66 -22.67
C VAL A 403 -21.76 -21.18 -22.73
N PRO A 404 -22.75 -21.70 -23.47
CA PRO A 404 -22.90 -23.14 -23.61
C PRO A 404 -21.65 -23.67 -24.29
N THR A 405 -20.96 -24.57 -23.60
CA THR A 405 -19.82 -25.31 -24.17
C THR A 405 -20.28 -25.91 -25.49
N ALA A 406 -19.64 -25.52 -26.59
CA ALA A 406 -19.97 -26.01 -27.91
C ALA A 406 -19.94 -27.55 -27.89
N ARG A 407 -21.09 -28.17 -28.21
CA ARG A 407 -21.16 -29.60 -28.47
C ARG A 407 -20.21 -29.91 -29.63
N THR A 408 -19.23 -30.75 -29.36
CA THR A 408 -18.44 -31.42 -30.38
C THR A 408 -19.39 -32.11 -31.35
N LEU A 409 -19.41 -31.63 -32.59
CA LEU A 409 -20.05 -32.29 -33.71
C LEU A 409 -19.34 -33.63 -33.93
N SER A 410 -20.12 -34.70 -33.81
CA SER A 410 -19.75 -36.06 -34.17
C SER A 410 -19.22 -36.13 -35.60
N GLU A 411 -18.06 -36.74 -35.78
CA GLU A 411 -17.54 -37.19 -37.06
C GLU A 411 -18.54 -38.15 -37.72
N GLY A 412 -18.97 -37.79 -38.92
CA GLY A 412 -19.74 -38.62 -39.83
C GLY A 412 -19.01 -38.73 -41.17
N LYS A 413 -18.32 -39.88 -41.33
CA LYS A 413 -18.00 -40.60 -42.57
C LYS A 413 -17.46 -39.84 -43.80
N GLY A 414 -16.22 -40.18 -44.15
CA GLY A 414 -15.70 -40.28 -45.51
C GLY A 414 -14.81 -41.50 -45.58
#